data_AF-A0A7C1SVJ6-F1
#
_entry.id   AF-A0A7C1SVJ6-F1
#
_cell.length_a   1.000
_cell.length_b   1.000
_cell.length_c   1.000
_cell.angle_alpha   90.00
_cell.angle_beta   90.00
_cell.angle_gamma   90.00
#
_symmetry.space_group_name_H-M   'P 1'
#
loop_
_entity.id
_entity.type
_entity.pdbx_description
1 polymer ?
#
loop_
_entity_poly.entity_id
_entity_poly.type
_entity_poly.pdbx_seq_one_letter_code
_entity_poly.pdbx_strand_id
1 'polypeptide(L)'
;MSQTMHFLGMPGRVADDISAFDWSSTSLGPPETWPPALVTTLRQVLATRQPMCFWWGDDLLQFYNDAYLPMLAGRETSALGQPFREYWADLWEGVEPFVQRAQAGEGTWMENLPLRILRNGVMQDSFWTFSSSPLYDDQGA
;
A
#
# COMPACT_ATOMS: atom_id res chain seq x y z
N MET A 1 8.58 24.40 -18.69
CA MET A 1 7.50 23.40 -18.84
C MET A 1 8.20 22.05 -18.74
N SER A 2 8.10 21.23 -17.70
CA SER A 2 6.97 20.90 -16.82
C SER A 2 7.41 20.84 -15.35
N GLN A 3 6.57 21.35 -14.46
CA GLN A 3 6.77 21.42 -13.01
C GLN A 3 6.25 20.13 -12.37
N THR A 4 6.82 18.97 -12.71
CA THR A 4 6.25 17.67 -12.32
C THR A 4 6.85 17.04 -11.06
N MET A 5 7.98 17.52 -10.51
CA MET A 5 8.64 16.75 -9.44
C MET A 5 8.97 17.59 -8.21
N HIS A 6 8.00 17.69 -7.28
CA HIS A 6 8.18 17.25 -5.88
C HIS A 6 6.91 17.41 -5.02
N PHE A 7 5.69 17.08 -5.49
CA PHE A 7 4.49 17.26 -4.64
C PHE A 7 4.62 16.50 -3.30
N LEU A 8 5.28 15.33 -3.33
CA LEU A 8 5.59 14.57 -2.12
C LEU A 8 6.80 15.11 -1.34
N GLY A 9 7.75 15.81 -1.96
CA GLY A 9 8.96 16.26 -1.27
C GLY A 9 9.85 15.13 -0.70
N MET A 10 9.62 13.87 -1.11
CA MET A 10 10.28 12.68 -0.55
C MET A 10 11.23 12.02 -1.55
N PRO A 11 12.46 11.65 -1.15
CA PRO A 11 13.36 10.85 -1.99
C PRO A 11 12.96 9.37 -1.94
N GLY A 12 13.42 8.60 -2.93
CA GLY A 12 13.30 7.14 -2.94
C GLY A 12 12.66 6.62 -4.22
N ARG A 13 12.94 5.35 -4.56
CA ARG A 13 12.47 4.76 -5.82
C ARG A 13 10.94 4.77 -5.89
N VAL A 14 10.26 4.37 -4.81
CA VAL A 14 8.81 4.31 -4.75
C VAL A 14 8.18 5.69 -4.75
N ALA A 15 8.85 6.71 -4.19
CA ALA A 15 8.38 8.09 -4.28
C ALA A 15 8.43 8.61 -5.72
N ASP A 16 9.47 8.25 -6.47
CA ASP A 16 9.60 8.54 -7.90
C ASP A 16 8.53 7.79 -8.71
N ASP A 17 8.33 6.49 -8.43
CA ASP A 17 7.32 5.65 -9.09
C ASP A 17 5.90 6.20 -8.87
N ILE A 18 5.56 6.62 -7.63
CA ILE A 18 4.27 7.26 -7.32
C ILE A 18 4.12 8.59 -8.07
N SER A 19 5.18 9.38 -8.18
CA SER A 19 5.14 10.67 -8.87
C SER A 19 5.01 10.51 -10.39
N ALA A 20 5.48 9.39 -10.94
CA ALA A 20 5.44 9.08 -12.37
C ALA A 20 4.15 8.35 -12.79
N PHE A 21 3.40 7.77 -11.85
CA PHE A 21 2.18 7.03 -12.12
C PHE A 21 1.02 7.95 -12.54
N ASP A 22 0.25 7.54 -13.55
CA ASP A 22 -0.95 8.27 -13.98
C ASP A 22 -2.13 7.95 -13.05
N TRP A 23 -2.29 8.75 -12.01
CA TRP A 23 -3.39 8.58 -11.05
C TRP A 23 -4.75 9.03 -11.59
N SER A 24 -4.79 9.76 -12.71
CA SER A 24 -6.05 10.23 -13.29
C SER A 24 -6.94 9.10 -13.80
N SER A 25 -6.35 7.92 -14.06
CA SER A 25 -7.09 6.71 -14.43
C SER A 25 -7.59 5.88 -13.24
N THR A 26 -7.36 6.32 -12.00
CA THR A 26 -7.80 5.64 -10.77
C THR A 26 -8.95 6.38 -10.09
N SER A 27 -9.63 5.74 -9.14
CA SER A 27 -10.67 6.39 -8.32
C SER A 27 -10.17 7.53 -7.44
N LEU A 28 -8.86 7.58 -7.16
CA LEU A 28 -8.25 8.65 -6.37
C LEU A 28 -8.08 9.95 -7.16
N GLY A 29 -8.01 9.87 -8.49
CA GLY A 29 -7.78 11.01 -9.36
C GLY A 29 -6.38 11.61 -9.23
N PRO A 30 -6.14 12.76 -9.86
CA PRO A 30 -4.81 13.34 -9.97
C PRO A 30 -4.28 13.88 -8.62
N PRO A 31 -2.95 13.88 -8.37
CA PRO A 31 -2.38 14.25 -7.07
C PRO A 31 -2.78 15.61 -6.51
N GLU A 32 -3.15 16.57 -7.36
CA GLU A 32 -3.60 17.90 -6.96
C GLU A 32 -4.93 17.89 -6.19
N THR A 33 -5.72 16.81 -6.32
CA THR A 33 -7.00 16.66 -5.64
C THR A 33 -6.93 15.72 -4.44
N TRP A 34 -5.75 15.22 -4.09
CA TRP A 34 -5.62 14.24 -3.01
C TRP A 34 -5.96 14.84 -1.64
N PRO A 35 -6.67 14.08 -0.78
CA PRO A 35 -6.95 14.49 0.59
C PRO A 35 -5.64 14.74 1.39
N PRO A 36 -5.55 15.82 2.17
CA PRO A 36 -4.42 16.06 3.09
C PRO A 36 -4.05 14.87 3.99
N ALA A 37 -5.03 14.12 4.51
CA ALA A 37 -4.79 12.91 5.30
C ALA A 37 -4.01 11.83 4.52
N LEU A 38 -4.35 11.62 3.24
CA LEU A 38 -3.61 10.69 2.38
C LEU A 38 -2.17 11.17 2.18
N VAL A 39 -1.97 12.43 1.81
CA VAL A 39 -0.63 12.98 1.56
C VAL A 39 0.24 12.88 2.81
N THR A 40 -0.32 13.17 3.98
CA THR A 40 0.37 13.06 5.28
C THR A 40 0.76 11.61 5.58
N THR A 41 -0.18 10.68 5.45
CA THR A 41 0.05 9.25 5.66
C THR A 41 1.12 8.72 4.71
N LEU A 42 1.02 9.06 3.43
CA LEU A 42 1.97 8.63 2.41
C LEU A 42 3.38 9.14 2.70
N ARG A 43 3.54 10.40 3.11
CA ARG A 43 4.85 10.95 3.50
C ARG A 43 5.42 10.22 4.72
N GLN A 44 4.60 9.89 5.71
CA GLN A 44 5.03 9.10 6.87
C GLN A 44 5.51 7.70 6.46
N VAL A 45 4.75 7.01 5.60
CA VAL A 45 5.11 5.68 5.08
C VAL A 45 6.42 5.74 4.30
N LEU A 46 6.56 6.70 3.38
CA LEU A 46 7.78 6.89 2.58
C LEU A 46 9.00 7.26 3.44
N ALA A 47 8.81 7.99 4.54
CA ALA A 47 9.89 8.32 5.48
C ALA A 47 10.32 7.15 6.36
N THR A 48 9.47 6.13 6.52
CA THR A 48 9.71 5.00 7.43
C THR A 48 10.66 3.99 6.80
N ARG A 49 11.61 3.48 7.58
CA ARG A 49 12.60 2.49 7.11
C ARG A 49 12.18 1.04 7.34
N GLN A 50 11.15 0.82 8.14
CA GLN A 50 10.51 -0.49 8.24
C GLN A 50 9.61 -0.71 7.02
N PRO A 51 9.49 -1.95 6.51
CA PRO A 51 8.57 -2.24 5.43
C PRO A 51 7.14 -1.85 5.82
N MET A 52 6.52 -0.98 5.01
CA MET A 52 5.15 -0.53 5.24
C MET A 52 4.39 -0.48 3.92
N CYS A 53 3.14 -0.91 3.98
CA CYS A 53 2.15 -0.71 2.95
C CYS A 53 0.84 -0.24 3.58
N PHE A 54 0.01 0.42 2.78
CA PHE A 54 -1.36 0.74 3.16
C PHE A 54 -2.25 0.78 1.93
N TRP A 55 -3.55 0.82 2.17
CA TRP A 55 -4.58 0.89 1.15
C TRP A 55 -5.48 2.09 1.40
N TRP A 56 -5.91 2.74 0.33
CA TRP A 56 -6.71 3.96 0.42
C TRP A 56 -7.94 3.91 -0.49
N GLY A 57 -9.05 4.44 0.02
CA GLY A 57 -10.32 4.54 -0.69
C GLY A 57 -11.06 3.20 -0.84
N ASP A 58 -12.22 3.27 -1.48
CA ASP A 58 -13.13 2.12 -1.65
C ASP A 58 -12.51 0.98 -2.48
N ASP A 59 -11.66 1.34 -3.45
CA ASP A 59 -10.94 0.37 -4.29
C ASP A 59 -9.70 -0.24 -3.60
N LEU A 60 -9.38 0.21 -2.38
CA LEU A 60 -8.19 -0.21 -1.63
C LEU A 60 -6.92 -0.09 -2.48
N LEU A 61 -6.70 1.09 -3.07
CA LEU A 61 -5.54 1.37 -3.90
C LEU A 61 -4.26 1.23 -3.06
N GLN A 62 -3.32 0.41 -3.53
CA GLN A 62 -2.14 0.07 -2.77
C GLN A 62 -1.02 1.13 -2.86
N PHE A 63 -0.48 1.47 -1.69
CA PHE A 63 0.71 2.31 -1.49
C PHE A 63 1.71 1.59 -0.58
N TYR A 64 3.01 1.87 -0.75
CA TYR A 64 4.07 1.27 0.06
C TYR A 64 5.35 2.11 0.02
N ASN A 65 6.37 1.71 0.79
CA ASN A 65 7.71 2.32 0.77
C ASN A 65 8.78 1.43 0.15
N ASP A 66 9.97 1.97 -0.07
CA ASP A 66 11.12 1.24 -0.64
C ASP A 66 11.46 -0.04 0.16
N ALA A 67 11.33 0.01 1.48
CA ALA A 67 11.60 -1.12 2.36
C ALA A 67 10.62 -2.29 2.15
N TYR A 68 9.45 -2.04 1.56
CA TYR A 68 8.44 -3.05 1.24
C TYR A 68 8.73 -3.81 -0.07
N LEU A 69 9.60 -3.29 -0.94
CA LEU A 69 9.89 -3.91 -2.24
C LEU A 69 10.26 -5.40 -2.18
N PRO A 70 11.12 -5.89 -1.24
CA PRO A 70 11.44 -7.31 -1.15
C PRO A 70 10.23 -8.20 -0.82
N MET A 71 9.18 -7.63 -0.20
CA MET A 71 7.95 -8.34 0.15
C MET A 71 7.07 -8.58 -1.07
N LEU A 72 7.17 -7.75 -2.12
CA LEU A 72 6.43 -7.88 -3.39
C LEU A 72 6.81 -9.13 -4.20
N ALA A 73 7.90 -9.82 -3.83
CA ALA A 73 8.18 -11.17 -4.32
C ALA A 73 8.29 -11.36 -5.85
N GLY A 74 8.76 -10.36 -6.59
CA GLY A 74 8.87 -10.41 -8.06
C GLY A 74 7.67 -9.80 -8.79
N ARG A 75 6.73 -9.17 -8.06
CA ARG A 75 5.54 -8.51 -8.61
C ARG A 75 5.68 -6.98 -8.71
N GLU A 76 6.89 -6.45 -8.55
CA GLU A 76 7.18 -5.03 -8.41
C GLU A 76 6.75 -4.11 -9.55
N THR A 77 6.49 -4.63 -10.76
CA THR A 77 6.16 -3.81 -11.94
C THR A 77 4.72 -3.33 -11.96
N SER A 78 3.84 -3.83 -11.09
CA SER A 78 2.39 -3.55 -11.18
C SER A 78 1.69 -3.36 -9.83
N ALA A 79 2.40 -3.06 -8.75
CA ALA A 79 1.79 -3.01 -7.42
C ALA A 79 1.11 -1.67 -7.07
N LEU A 80 1.60 -0.55 -7.61
CA LEU A 80 1.07 0.78 -7.29
C LEU A 80 -0.29 1.03 -7.94
N GLY A 81 -1.24 1.54 -7.16
CA GLY A 81 -2.55 1.94 -7.67
C GLY A 81 -3.43 0.77 -8.15
N GLN A 82 -3.03 -0.48 -7.90
CA GLN A 82 -3.90 -1.64 -8.12
C GLN A 82 -4.75 -1.92 -6.88
N PRO A 83 -5.98 -2.43 -7.06
CA PRO A 83 -6.78 -2.94 -5.95
C PRO A 83 -6.05 -4.08 -5.24
N PHE A 84 -5.99 -4.01 -3.91
CA PHE A 84 -5.32 -5.02 -3.08
C PHE A 84 -5.78 -6.45 -3.39
N ARG A 85 -7.09 -6.62 -3.57
CA ARG A 85 -7.74 -7.92 -3.83
C ARG A 85 -7.25 -8.58 -5.11
N GLU A 86 -6.89 -7.78 -6.11
CA GLU A 86 -6.43 -8.28 -7.41
C GLU A 86 -4.95 -8.62 -7.36
N TYR A 87 -4.15 -7.71 -6.79
CA TYR A 87 -2.70 -7.85 -6.77
C TYR A 87 -2.21 -8.92 -5.76
N TRP A 88 -2.95 -9.11 -4.67
CA TRP A 88 -2.68 -10.14 -3.64
C TRP A 88 -3.77 -11.23 -3.59
N ALA A 89 -4.37 -11.57 -4.72
CA ALA A 89 -5.42 -12.58 -4.79
C ALA A 89 -5.06 -13.93 -4.13
N ASP A 90 -3.79 -14.33 -4.17
CA ASP A 90 -3.27 -15.55 -3.53
C ASP A 90 -3.15 -15.45 -2.00
N LEU A 91 -3.05 -14.24 -1.45
CA LEU A 91 -3.03 -13.99 -0.01
C LEU A 91 -4.37 -13.52 0.54
N TRP A 92 -5.28 -13.04 -0.31
CA TRP A 92 -6.47 -12.29 0.06
C TRP A 92 -7.29 -13.00 1.13
N GLU A 93 -7.62 -14.28 0.96
CA GLU A 93 -8.41 -15.04 1.93
C GLU A 93 -7.75 -15.08 3.33
N GLY A 94 -6.42 -15.08 3.40
CA GLY A 94 -5.68 -15.10 4.66
C GLY A 94 -5.55 -13.73 5.33
N VAL A 95 -5.70 -12.64 4.57
CA VAL A 95 -5.46 -11.26 5.05
C VAL A 95 -6.73 -10.42 5.16
N GLU A 96 -7.78 -10.77 4.42
CA GLU A 96 -9.07 -10.08 4.39
C GLU A 96 -9.64 -9.81 5.79
N PRO A 97 -9.62 -10.76 6.75
CA PRO A 97 -10.16 -10.50 8.09
C PRO A 97 -9.46 -9.35 8.81
N PHE A 98 -8.15 -9.14 8.58
CA PHE A 98 -7.40 -8.06 9.21
C PHE A 98 -7.65 -6.71 8.53
N VAL A 99 -7.95 -6.71 7.23
CA VAL A 99 -8.39 -5.53 6.50
C VAL A 99 -9.78 -5.10 6.98
N GLN A 100 -10.71 -6.04 7.08
CA GLN A 100 -12.07 -5.77 7.55
C GLN A 100 -12.08 -5.22 9.00
N ARG A 101 -11.23 -5.77 9.88
CA ARG A 101 -11.06 -5.23 11.25
C ARG A 101 -10.49 -3.82 11.26
N ALA A 102 -9.46 -3.56 10.45
CA ALA A 102 -8.92 -2.20 10.32
C ALA A 102 -9.97 -1.21 9.80
N GLN A 103 -10.76 -1.58 8.79
CA GLN A 103 -11.88 -0.77 8.29
C GLN A 103 -12.99 -0.55 9.35
N ALA A 104 -13.15 -1.48 10.30
CA ALA A 104 -14.04 -1.33 11.44
C ALA A 104 -13.43 -0.50 12.59
N GLY A 105 -12.27 0.12 12.39
CA GLY A 105 -11.57 0.93 13.39
C GLY A 105 -10.74 0.13 14.38
N GLU A 106 -10.50 -1.16 14.13
CA GLU A 106 -9.80 -2.05 15.06
C GLU A 106 -8.38 -2.39 14.56
N GLY A 107 -7.38 -2.03 15.36
CA GLY A 107 -6.00 -2.45 15.14
C GLY A 107 -5.78 -3.92 15.48
N THR A 108 -4.94 -4.60 14.72
CA THR A 108 -4.60 -6.02 14.89
C THR A 108 -3.10 -6.24 14.86
N TRP A 109 -2.64 -7.25 15.59
CA TRP A 109 -1.24 -7.67 15.61
C TRP A 109 -1.16 -9.20 15.40
N MET A 110 -0.29 -9.60 14.48
CA MET A 110 -0.10 -10.99 14.10
C MET A 110 1.37 -11.31 14.22
N GLU A 111 1.67 -12.46 14.81
CA GLU A 111 3.02 -12.98 14.94
C GLU A 111 3.11 -14.35 14.27
N ASN A 112 4.09 -14.53 13.40
CA ASN A 112 4.34 -15.79 12.66
C ASN A 112 3.10 -16.36 11.96
N LEU A 113 2.26 -15.51 11.35
CA LEU A 113 1.10 -15.94 10.59
C LEU A 113 1.56 -16.75 9.36
N PRO A 114 1.16 -18.03 9.23
CA PRO A 114 1.48 -18.81 8.05
C PRO A 114 0.62 -18.37 6.86
N LEU A 115 1.27 -17.99 5.77
CA LEU A 115 0.63 -17.61 4.51
C LEU A 115 1.31 -18.32 3.34
N ARG A 116 0.53 -18.61 2.28
CA ARG A 116 1.07 -19.20 1.04
C ARG A 116 1.10 -18.15 -0.05
N ILE A 117 2.28 -17.86 -0.56
CA ILE A 117 2.51 -16.80 -1.56
C ILE A 117 3.02 -17.41 -2.87
N LEU A 118 2.50 -16.93 -4.00
CA LEU A 118 3.00 -17.26 -5.33
C LEU A 118 4.26 -16.42 -5.63
N ARG A 119 5.44 -17.05 -5.66
CA ARG A 119 6.71 -16.44 -6.06
C ARG A 119 7.25 -17.12 -7.31
N ASN A 120 7.49 -16.35 -8.37
CA ASN A 120 8.03 -16.87 -9.64
C ASN A 120 7.25 -18.08 -10.19
N GLY A 121 5.92 -18.07 -10.06
CA GLY A 121 5.04 -19.15 -10.51
C GLY A 121 4.96 -20.38 -9.59
N VAL A 122 5.61 -20.34 -8.42
CA VAL A 122 5.60 -21.44 -7.44
C VAL A 122 4.98 -20.97 -6.13
N MET A 123 4.02 -21.74 -5.61
CA MET A 123 3.44 -21.49 -4.29
C MET A 123 4.43 -21.89 -3.20
N GLN A 124 4.72 -20.97 -2.28
CA GLN A 124 5.66 -21.15 -1.18
C GLN A 124 5.01 -20.82 0.15
N ASP A 125 5.34 -21.59 1.18
CA ASP A 125 4.95 -21.28 2.56
C ASP A 125 5.83 -20.16 3.10
N SER A 126 5.20 -19.25 3.84
CA SER A 126 5.85 -18.06 4.39
C SER A 126 5.24 -17.70 5.75
N PHE A 127 5.98 -16.97 6.57
CA PHE A 127 5.56 -16.56 7.91
C PHE A 127 5.67 -15.05 8.04
N TRP A 128 4.60 -14.41 8.49
CA TRP A 128 4.47 -12.96 8.53
C TRP A 128 4.18 -12.47 9.93
N THR A 129 4.91 -11.44 10.35
CA THR A 129 4.67 -10.70 11.58
C THR A 129 4.39 -9.26 11.20
N PHE A 130 3.18 -8.78 11.49
CA PHE A 130 2.72 -7.46 11.06
C PHE A 130 1.61 -6.91 11.95
N SER A 131 1.43 -5.59 11.87
CA SER A 131 0.28 -4.88 12.42
C SER A 131 -0.60 -4.40 11.28
N SER A 132 -1.92 -4.52 11.42
CA SER A 132 -2.89 -3.81 10.56
C SER A 132 -3.61 -2.79 11.42
N SER A 133 -3.71 -1.54 10.96
CA SER A 133 -4.27 -0.44 11.74
C SER A 133 -5.21 0.39 10.87
N PRO A 134 -6.28 0.96 11.44
CA PRO A 134 -7.13 1.90 10.73
C PRO A 134 -6.32 3.11 10.27
N LEU A 135 -6.63 3.58 9.07
CA LEU A 135 -6.27 4.91 8.61
C LEU A 135 -7.53 5.76 8.62
N TYR A 136 -7.38 7.02 8.99
CA TYR A 136 -8.49 7.95 9.08
C TYR A 136 -8.32 9.03 8.01
N ASP A 137 -9.40 9.32 7.29
CA ASP A 137 -9.44 10.43 6.35
C ASP A 137 -9.61 11.80 7.04
N ASP A 138 -9.76 12.87 6.24
CA ASP A 138 -9.92 14.22 6.77
C ASP A 138 -11.23 14.41 7.55
N GLN A 139 -12.20 13.49 7.42
CA GLN A 139 -13.43 13.46 8.20
C GLN A 139 -13.33 12.58 9.44
N GLY A 140 -12.19 11.91 9.65
CA GLY A 140 -11.96 10.99 10.77
C GLY A 140 -12.63 9.63 10.58
N ALA A 141 -13.08 9.30 9.35
CA ALA A 141 -13.62 7.99 8.98
C ALA A 141 -12.48 7.04 8.58
#